data_AF-A0A1I2THJ9-F1
#
_entry.id   AF-A0A1I2THJ9-F1
#
_cell.length_a   1.000
_cell.length_b   1.000
_cell.length_c   1.000
_cell.angle_alpha   90.00
_cell.angle_beta   90.00
_cell.angle_gamma   90.00
#
_symmetry.space_group_name_H-M   'P 1'
#
loop_
_entity.id
_entity.type
_entity.pdbx_description
1 polymer ?
#
loop_
_entity_poly.entity_id
_entity_poly.type
_entity_poly.pdbx_seq_one_letter_code
_entity_poly.pdbx_strand_id
1 'polypeptide(L)'
;MSVTDLPILGLLRTRMQWHQTRQKVLSENVANADLPGFKPRDLINPELGRGRGGNPGAGFGTLAMAQPVGAAGAGLAVTSPAHITIAQSGDGPGAASRQVKGFEVRPSGNGVNLEEEMMKSGDNQADYQLASSLYQKSLETLKIAIGKR
;
A
#
# COMPACT_ATOMS: atom_id res chain seq x y z
N MET A 1 6.94 9.75 -27.16
CA MET A 1 6.28 8.69 -26.35
C MET A 1 7.34 7.66 -26.04
N SER A 2 7.80 7.56 -24.79
CA SER A 2 8.71 6.47 -24.40
C SER A 2 7.91 5.17 -24.29
N VAL A 3 8.52 4.01 -24.57
CA VAL A 3 7.85 2.69 -24.42
C VAL A 3 7.32 2.50 -22.99
N THR A 4 7.91 3.22 -22.03
CA THR A 4 7.51 3.28 -20.63
C THR A 4 6.22 4.07 -20.34
N ASP A 5 5.71 4.86 -21.28
CA ASP A 5 4.49 5.66 -21.12
C ASP A 5 3.22 4.90 -21.53
N LEU A 6 3.33 3.62 -21.91
CA LEU A 6 2.15 2.80 -22.17
C LEU A 6 1.37 2.63 -20.85
N PRO A 7 0.08 3.01 -20.81
CA PRO A 7 -0.69 3.07 -19.56
C PRO A 7 -0.70 1.72 -18.85
N ILE A 8 -0.85 0.62 -19.59
CA ILE A 8 -0.87 -0.73 -19.01
C ILE A 8 0.45 -1.12 -18.33
N LEU A 9 1.60 -0.71 -18.89
CA LEU A 9 2.92 -0.99 -18.29
C LEU A 9 3.16 -0.15 -17.05
N GLY A 10 2.73 1.12 -17.09
CA GLY A 10 2.76 2.02 -15.94
C GLY A 10 1.91 1.50 -14.78
N LEU A 11 0.71 0.96 -15.07
CA LEU A 11 -0.16 0.33 -14.08
C LEU A 11 0.49 -0.92 -13.46
N LEU A 12 1.03 -1.84 -14.28
CA LEU A 12 1.70 -3.04 -13.79
C LEU A 12 2.92 -2.71 -12.91
N ARG A 13 3.70 -1.69 -13.30
CA ARG A 13 4.82 -1.18 -12.47
C ARG A 13 4.33 -0.66 -11.13
N THR A 14 3.29 0.17 -11.14
CA THR A 14 2.72 0.74 -9.91
C THR A 14 2.20 -0.36 -8.99
N ARG A 15 1.54 -1.38 -9.56
CA ARG A 15 1.08 -2.56 -8.81
C ARG A 15 2.24 -3.34 -8.19
N MET A 16 3.32 -3.60 -8.95
CA MET A 16 4.52 -4.26 -8.43
C MET A 16 5.16 -3.44 -7.28
N GLN A 17 5.27 -2.13 -7.43
CA GLN A 17 5.80 -1.24 -6.39
C GLN A 17 4.92 -1.24 -5.13
N TRP A 18 3.60 -1.29 -5.29
CA TRP A 18 2.67 -1.43 -4.18
C TRP A 18 2.88 -2.75 -3.42
N HIS A 19 2.97 -3.87 -4.12
CA HIS A 19 3.24 -5.18 -3.50
C HIS A 19 4.60 -5.21 -2.78
N GLN A 20 5.63 -4.57 -3.31
CA GLN A 20 6.92 -4.43 -2.62
C GLN A 20 6.78 -3.62 -1.32
N THR A 21 6.02 -2.52 -1.36
CA THR A 21 5.77 -1.68 -0.18
C THR A 21 4.95 -2.43 0.86
N ARG A 22 3.96 -3.22 0.41
CA ARG A 22 3.15 -4.08 1.29
C ARG A 22 3.97 -5.18 1.94
N GLN A 23 4.89 -5.80 1.21
CA GLN A 23 5.79 -6.80 1.79
C GLN A 23 6.60 -6.21 2.96
N LYS A 24 7.06 -4.97 2.83
CA LYS A 24 7.78 -4.28 3.90
C LYS A 24 6.90 -4.11 5.15
N VAL A 25 5.66 -3.66 4.98
CA VAL A 25 4.72 -3.47 6.10
C VAL A 25 4.35 -4.80 6.77
N LEU A 26 4.09 -5.86 6.00
CA LEU A 26 3.84 -7.20 6.54
C LEU A 26 5.07 -7.71 7.32
N SER A 27 6.28 -7.49 6.80
CA SER A 27 7.52 -7.88 7.48
C SER A 27 7.71 -7.10 8.80
N GLU A 28 7.36 -5.82 8.83
CA GLU A 28 7.35 -5.01 10.05
C GLU A 28 6.31 -5.52 11.07
N ASN A 29 5.12 -5.93 10.63
CA ASN A 29 4.12 -6.53 11.52
C ASN A 29 4.61 -7.85 12.13
N VAL A 30 5.16 -8.74 11.29
CA VAL A 30 5.71 -10.04 11.72
C VAL A 30 6.88 -9.85 12.71
N ALA A 31 7.78 -8.90 12.44
CA ALA A 31 8.89 -8.59 13.34
C ALA A 31 8.41 -8.08 14.71
N ASN A 32 7.25 -7.42 14.77
CA ASN A 32 6.66 -6.90 16.00
C ASN A 32 5.56 -7.79 16.59
N ALA A 33 5.46 -9.06 16.15
CA ALA A 33 4.45 -10.01 16.62
C ALA A 33 4.59 -10.42 18.10
N ASP A 34 5.72 -10.10 18.74
CA ASP A 34 5.95 -10.34 20.17
C ASP A 34 5.98 -9.05 21.01
N LEU A 35 5.83 -7.87 20.40
CA LEU A 35 5.81 -6.60 21.13
C LEU A 35 4.44 -6.39 21.81
N PRO A 36 4.41 -6.14 23.13
CA PRO A 36 3.16 -5.86 23.83
C PRO A 36 2.53 -4.56 23.33
N GLY A 37 1.22 -4.55 23.11
CA GLY A 37 0.46 -3.37 22.66
C GLY A 37 0.67 -2.96 21.19
N PHE A 38 1.37 -3.76 20.37
CA PHE A 38 1.56 -3.45 18.96
C PHE A 38 0.26 -3.59 18.15
N LYS A 39 0.03 -2.67 17.20
CA LYS A 39 -1.14 -2.67 16.32
C LYS A 39 -0.69 -2.88 14.88
N PRO A 40 -1.22 -3.93 14.18
CA PRO A 40 -0.84 -4.21 12.80
C PRO A 40 -1.26 -3.07 11.86
N ARG A 41 -0.48 -2.89 10.80
CA ARG A 41 -0.69 -1.88 9.76
C ARG A 41 -0.83 -2.57 8.42
N ASP A 42 -1.64 -2.03 7.51
CA ASP A 42 -1.70 -2.51 6.13
C ASP A 42 -1.90 -1.31 5.19
N LEU A 43 -1.49 -1.46 3.93
CA LEU A 43 -1.69 -0.44 2.91
C LEU A 43 -3.10 -0.56 2.31
N ILE A 44 -3.67 0.59 1.99
CA ILE A 44 -4.89 0.65 1.20
C ILE A 44 -4.52 0.25 -0.23
N ASN A 45 -5.26 -0.73 -0.78
CA ASN A 45 -5.07 -1.15 -2.15
C ASN A 45 -5.39 0.01 -3.11
N PRO A 46 -4.47 0.41 -4.01
CA PRO A 46 -4.78 1.38 -5.04
C PRO A 46 -5.85 0.77 -5.96
N GLU A 47 -7.10 1.21 -5.81
CA GLU A 47 -8.21 0.87 -6.69
C GLU A 47 -7.82 1.23 -8.14
N LEU A 48 -7.45 0.22 -8.93
CA LEU A 48 -6.80 0.34 -10.23
C LEU A 48 -7.73 0.79 -11.38
N GLY A 49 -8.86 1.42 -11.10
CA GLY A 49 -9.79 1.81 -12.16
C GLY A 49 -11.12 2.41 -11.72
N ARG A 50 -11.26 2.80 -10.46
CA ARG A 50 -12.45 3.53 -10.02
C ARG A 50 -11.97 4.70 -9.19
N GLY A 51 -11.74 5.83 -9.87
CA GLY A 51 -11.65 7.10 -9.19
C GLY A 51 -12.81 7.17 -8.20
N ARG A 52 -12.48 7.23 -6.90
CA ARG A 52 -13.47 7.50 -5.88
C ARG A 52 -13.95 8.93 -6.13
N GLY A 53 -15.05 9.04 -6.88
CA GLY A 53 -15.66 10.31 -7.27
C GLY A 53 -15.53 10.58 -8.77
N GLY A 54 -16.47 10.05 -9.55
CA GLY A 54 -17.29 10.75 -10.55
C GLY A 54 -16.76 11.88 -11.43
N ASN A 55 -15.45 12.04 -11.64
CA ASN A 55 -14.92 13.05 -12.58
C ASN A 55 -14.22 12.37 -13.77
N PRO A 56 -14.87 12.31 -14.95
CA PRO A 56 -14.32 11.68 -16.15
C PRO A 56 -13.17 12.47 -16.82
N GLY A 57 -12.54 13.42 -16.11
CA GLY A 57 -11.48 14.30 -16.64
C GLY A 57 -10.09 14.15 -16.00
N ALA A 58 -9.93 13.30 -14.98
CA ALA A 58 -8.62 13.07 -14.38
C ALA A 58 -7.88 11.97 -15.19
N GLY A 59 -6.87 12.39 -15.97
CA GLY A 59 -6.09 11.51 -16.83
C GLY A 59 -5.44 10.33 -16.10
N PHE A 60 -5.04 9.33 -16.89
CA PHE A 60 -4.33 8.10 -16.54
C PHE A 60 -2.91 8.31 -15.95
N GLY A 61 -2.70 9.32 -15.12
CA GLY A 61 -1.37 9.80 -14.80
C GLY A 61 -1.31 10.56 -13.50
N THR A 62 -1.70 9.93 -12.39
CA THR A 62 -1.05 10.05 -11.07
C THR A 62 -1.77 9.07 -10.15
N LEU A 63 -1.34 7.81 -10.15
CA LEU A 63 -1.61 6.97 -8.98
C LEU A 63 -0.75 7.55 -7.86
N ALA A 64 -1.39 8.24 -6.91
CA ALA A 64 -0.75 8.65 -5.69
C ALA A 64 -0.14 7.39 -5.07
N MET A 65 1.20 7.30 -5.12
CA MET A 65 1.94 6.23 -4.49
C MET A 65 1.44 6.15 -3.05
N ALA A 66 0.83 5.01 -2.70
CA ALA A 66 0.32 4.76 -1.38
C ALA A 66 1.50 4.88 -0.41
N GLN A 67 1.64 6.06 0.19
CA GLN A 67 2.51 6.26 1.34
C GLN A 67 2.09 5.24 2.38
N PRO A 68 3.05 4.63 3.10
CA PRO A 68 2.71 3.75 4.21
C PRO A 68 1.81 4.52 5.17
N VAL A 69 0.55 4.10 5.24
CA VAL A 69 -0.41 4.52 6.26
C VAL A 69 0.00 3.75 7.53
N GLY A 70 0.97 4.20 8.31
CA GLY A 70 1.10 5.60 8.64
C GLY A 70 2.36 6.07 9.37
N ALA A 71 2.63 7.32 9.05
CA ALA A 71 2.64 8.31 10.09
C ALA A 71 1.24 8.93 10.20
N ALA A 72 0.22 8.13 10.58
CA ALA A 72 -0.88 8.74 11.34
C ALA A 72 -0.18 9.17 12.62
N GLY A 73 0.08 10.47 12.72
CA GLY A 73 0.89 11.03 13.79
C GLY A 73 0.45 10.41 15.09
N ALA A 74 1.38 9.77 15.79
CA ALA A 74 1.31 9.74 17.23
C ALA A 74 1.27 11.22 17.63
N GLY A 75 0.05 11.77 17.73
CA GLY A 75 -0.15 13.08 18.31
C GLY A 75 0.47 12.98 19.67
N LEU A 76 1.60 13.67 19.86
CA LEU A 76 2.27 13.73 21.15
C LEU A 76 1.18 14.12 22.16
N ALA A 77 0.94 13.26 23.16
CA ALA A 77 -0.04 13.55 24.18
C ALA A 77 0.36 14.87 24.82
N VAL A 78 -0.49 15.88 24.67
CA VAL A 78 -0.26 17.21 25.24
C VAL A 78 -0.39 17.06 26.75
N THR A 79 0.74 17.08 27.45
CA THR A 79 0.77 16.92 28.91
C THR A 79 0.45 18.22 29.64
N SER A 80 0.48 19.37 28.94
CA SER A 80 0.15 20.67 29.51
C SER A 80 -0.46 21.63 28.48
N PRO A 81 -1.49 22.42 28.85
CA PRO A 81 -2.17 23.38 27.97
C PRO A 81 -1.27 24.48 27.37
N ALA A 82 -0.06 24.67 27.90
CA ALA A 82 0.89 25.69 27.45
C ALA A 82 1.87 25.21 26.36
N HIS A 83 1.73 23.98 25.86
CA HIS A 83 2.63 23.44 24.83
C HIS A 83 2.27 23.97 23.43
N ILE A 84 3.30 24.30 22.64
CA ILE A 84 3.16 24.77 21.26
C ILE A 84 2.63 23.62 20.39
N THR A 85 1.40 23.76 19.89
CA THR A 85 0.83 22.84 18.92
C THR A 85 1.28 23.21 17.52
N ILE A 86 1.98 22.33 16.82
CA ILE A 86 2.10 22.40 15.37
C ILE A 86 0.76 21.95 14.80
N ALA A 87 0.00 22.90 14.25
CA ALA A 87 -1.25 22.59 13.56
C ALA A 87 -0.93 21.67 12.38
N GLN A 88 -1.26 20.39 12.51
CA GLN A 88 -1.30 19.49 11.36
C GLN A 88 -2.39 20.03 10.44
N SER A 89 -1.95 20.68 9.36
CA SER A 89 -2.78 21.00 8.21
C SER A 89 -3.52 19.74 7.78
N GLY A 90 -4.84 19.81 7.85
CA GLY A 90 -5.76 18.69 7.74
C GLY A 90 -5.64 17.91 6.43
N ASP A 91 -6.09 16.67 6.56
CA ASP A 91 -6.33 15.64 5.55
C ASP A 91 -6.43 16.12 4.09
N GLY A 92 -5.48 15.66 3.28
CA GLY A 92 -5.72 15.50 1.85
C GLY A 92 -6.83 14.46 1.60
N PRO A 93 -7.65 14.65 0.57
CA PRO A 93 -8.77 13.75 0.27
C PRO A 93 -8.25 12.34 -0.05
N GLY A 94 -8.45 11.39 0.86
CA GLY A 94 -8.03 9.99 0.69
C GLY A 94 -7.68 9.23 1.97
N ALA A 95 -7.50 9.90 3.11
CA ALA A 95 -7.12 9.30 4.39
C ALA A 95 -8.30 8.66 5.15
N ALA A 96 -9.01 7.72 4.53
CA ALA A 96 -9.93 6.86 5.29
C ALA A 96 -9.14 5.69 5.87
N SER A 97 -8.68 5.81 7.11
CA SER A 97 -8.12 4.68 7.85
C SER A 97 -9.18 3.58 7.95
N ARG A 98 -9.01 2.48 7.23
CA ARG A 98 -9.85 1.29 7.42
C ARG A 98 -9.46 0.68 8.75
N GLN A 99 -10.15 1.07 9.83
CA GLN A 99 -10.05 0.33 11.08
C GLN A 99 -10.58 -1.08 10.82
N VAL A 100 -9.66 -2.04 10.74
CA VAL A 100 -10.00 -3.45 10.63
C VAL A 100 -10.65 -3.83 11.96
N LYS A 101 -11.94 -4.22 11.89
CA LYS A 101 -12.74 -4.65 13.05
C LYS A 101 -11.99 -5.76 13.79
N GLY A 102 -11.94 -5.62 15.12
CA GLY A 102 -10.95 -6.25 15.99
C GLY A 102 -10.82 -7.76 15.88
N PHE A 103 -9.56 -8.19 15.83
CA PHE A 103 -9.13 -9.57 16.06
C PHE A 103 -8.94 -9.83 17.56
N GLU A 104 -8.84 -11.11 17.94
CA GLU A 104 -8.48 -11.54 19.29
C GLU A 104 -7.24 -10.80 19.77
N VAL A 105 -7.44 -9.88 20.70
CA VAL A 105 -6.34 -9.25 21.41
C VAL A 105 -5.80 -10.33 22.35
N ARG A 106 -4.59 -10.83 22.08
CA ARG A 106 -3.89 -11.73 23.00
C ARG A 106 -3.90 -11.07 24.40
N PRO A 107 -3.89 -11.82 25.51
CA PRO A 107 -3.84 -11.22 26.85
C PRO A 107 -2.71 -10.19 27.05
N SER A 108 -1.67 -10.23 26.22
CA SER A 108 -0.57 -9.26 26.13
C SER A 108 -0.90 -7.92 25.46
N GLY A 109 -2.14 -7.72 24.99
CA GLY A 109 -2.55 -6.49 24.29
C GLY A 109 -2.05 -6.40 22.84
N ASN A 110 -1.40 -7.43 22.31
CA ASN A 110 -0.91 -7.44 20.92
C ASN A 110 -2.05 -7.81 19.96
N GLY A 111 -2.21 -7.03 18.89
CA GLY A 111 -3.19 -7.24 17.84
C GLY A 111 -2.66 -7.93 16.58
N VAL A 112 -1.39 -8.37 16.56
CA VAL A 112 -0.80 -9.12 15.43
C VAL A 112 -1.09 -10.61 15.58
N ASN A 113 -1.67 -11.19 14.54
CA ASN A 113 -1.84 -12.64 14.39
C ASN A 113 -0.82 -13.14 13.34
N LEU A 114 0.12 -13.98 13.75
CA LEU A 114 1.22 -14.41 12.89
C LEU A 114 0.72 -15.27 11.72
N GLU A 115 -0.26 -16.12 11.98
CA GLU A 115 -0.86 -17.01 10.98
C GLU A 115 -1.50 -16.19 9.86
N GLU A 116 -2.21 -15.13 10.22
CA GLU A 116 -2.83 -14.22 9.25
C GLU A 116 -1.79 -13.37 8.49
N GLU A 117 -0.76 -12.86 9.15
CA GLU A 117 0.31 -12.12 8.47
C GLU A 117 1.12 -13.01 7.51
N MET A 118 1.33 -14.28 7.85
CA MET A 118 1.97 -15.26 6.95
C MET A 118 1.09 -15.58 5.74
N MET A 119 -0.23 -15.69 5.94
CA MET A 119 -1.19 -15.85 4.83
C MET A 119 -1.14 -14.64 3.89
N LYS A 120 -1.20 -13.41 4.44
CA LYS A 120 -1.09 -12.16 3.66
C LYS A 120 0.24 -12.06 2.89
N SER A 121 1.34 -12.52 3.49
CA SER A 121 2.65 -12.54 2.83
C SER A 121 2.67 -13.52 1.66
N GLY A 122 2.04 -14.68 1.80
CA GLY A 122 1.88 -15.65 0.71
C GLY A 122 1.09 -15.08 -0.46
N ASP A 123 -0.05 -14.46 -0.18
CA ASP A 123 -0.90 -13.81 -1.19
C ASP A 123 -0.16 -12.67 -1.90
N ASN A 124 0.54 -11.83 -1.15
CA ASN A 124 1.31 -10.72 -1.71
C ASN A 124 2.43 -11.19 -2.63
N GLN A 125 3.12 -12.28 -2.27
CA GLN A 125 4.14 -12.90 -3.11
C GLN A 125 3.52 -13.45 -4.40
N ALA A 126 2.39 -14.14 -4.33
CA ALA A 126 1.70 -14.67 -5.50
C ALA A 126 1.27 -13.55 -6.47
N ASP A 127 0.66 -12.48 -5.95
CA ASP A 127 0.25 -11.34 -6.75
C ASP A 127 1.42 -10.59 -7.40
N TYR A 128 2.55 -10.47 -6.70
CA TYR A 128 3.76 -9.87 -7.25
C TYR A 128 4.30 -10.67 -8.44
N GLN A 129 4.34 -12.01 -8.33
CA GLN A 129 4.76 -12.89 -9.43
C GLN A 129 3.80 -12.83 -10.62
N LEU A 130 2.50 -12.71 -10.37
CA LEU A 130 1.52 -12.49 -11.44
C LEU A 130 1.77 -11.17 -12.17
N ALA A 131 1.97 -10.07 -11.43
CA ALA A 131 2.23 -8.76 -12.03
C ALA A 131 3.55 -8.73 -12.83
N SER A 132 4.60 -9.39 -12.34
CA SER A 132 5.90 -9.45 -13.00
C SER A 132 5.85 -10.27 -14.29
N SER A 133 5.17 -11.42 -14.28
CA SER A 133 5.02 -12.26 -15.48
C SER A 133 4.20 -11.57 -16.58
N LEU A 134 3.13 -10.85 -16.22
CA LEU A 134 2.37 -10.02 -17.16
C LEU A 134 3.21 -8.89 -17.74
N TYR A 135 4.02 -8.23 -16.91
CA TYR A 135 4.94 -7.18 -17.37
C TYR A 135 5.97 -7.73 -18.36
N GLN A 136 6.61 -8.87 -18.05
CA GLN A 136 7.56 -9.52 -18.96
C GLN A 136 6.88 -9.92 -20.29
N LYS A 137 5.71 -10.56 -20.23
CA LYS A 137 4.98 -11.00 -21.42
C LYS A 137 4.56 -9.81 -22.30
N SER A 138 4.12 -8.70 -21.71
CA SER A 138 3.79 -7.50 -22.46
C SER A 138 5.00 -6.90 -23.19
N LEU A 139 6.18 -6.92 -22.56
CA LEU A 139 7.42 -6.50 -23.21
C LEU A 139 7.83 -7.43 -24.36
N GLU A 140 7.63 -8.75 -24.23
CA GLU A 140 7.86 -9.69 -25.32
C GLU A 140 6.96 -9.40 -26.53
N THR A 141 5.67 -9.16 -26.31
CA THR A 141 4.74 -8.81 -27.39
C THR A 141 5.14 -7.52 -28.10
N LEU A 142 5.64 -6.53 -27.35
CA LEU A 142 6.14 -5.27 -27.91
C LEU A 142 7.44 -5.47 -28.70
N LYS A 143 8.37 -6.29 -28.21
CA LYS A 143 9.60 -6.65 -28.94
C LYS A 143 9.29 -7.32 -30.27
N ILE A 144 8.34 -8.26 -30.26
CA ILE A 144 7.86 -8.93 -31.48
C ILE A 144 7.24 -7.92 -32.44
N ALA A 145 6.36 -7.02 -31.95
CA ALA A 145 5.70 -6.01 -32.77
C ALA A 145 6.68 -5.00 -33.40
N ILE A 146 7.77 -4.68 -32.71
CA ILE A 146 8.84 -3.78 -33.21
C ILE A 146 9.81 -4.53 -34.16
N GLY A 147 9.68 -5.85 -34.30
CA GLY A 147 10.52 -6.67 -35.19
C GLY A 147 11.94 -6.89 -34.66
N LYS A 148 12.21 -6.53 -33.40
CA LYS A 148 13.49 -6.74 -32.75
C LYS A 148 13.40 -8.04 -31.95
N ARG A 149 13.78 -9.16 -32.58
CA ARG A 149 13.93 -10.45 -31.89
C ARG A 149 15.06 -10.38 -30.87
#